data_AF-A0A894TLA6-F1
#
_entry.id   AF-A0A894TLA6-F1
#
_cell.length_a   1.000
_cell.length_b   1.000
_cell.length_c   1.000
_cell.angle_alpha   90.00
_cell.angle_beta   90.00
_cell.angle_gamma   90.00
#
_symmetry.space_group_name_H-M   'P 1'
#
loop_
_entity.id
_entity.type
_entity.pdbx_description
1 polymer ?
#
loop_
_entity_poly.entity_id
_entity_poly.type
_entity_poly.pdbx_seq_one_letter_code
_entity_poly.pdbx_strand_id
1 'polypeptide(L)'
;MNIEIIANQFETRAGTLLRYYTGLLESSRDNHFAFKIYNDPFDIVYVMMNGKLFGHVYIKDCKVRKSFELASSKHTEGLIRSIEGYYNGFEIHDDKRLSISDMMASQLFEDEYFMYGLQTFSESNNTDMFTYIESSLNVEELEGVQSSNADVIGNIEILYQLATGINEPASELVEGLKWVTKFVQDENATQDDYKVLERKLSELKESYYSVSK
;
A
#
# COMPACT_ATOMS: atom_id res chain seq x y z
N MET A 1 4.99 -12.52 17.99
CA MET A 1 4.95 -11.07 18.21
C MET A 1 3.56 -10.74 18.71
N ASN A 2 3.43 -10.09 19.87
CA ASN A 2 2.12 -9.66 20.37
C ASN A 2 1.69 -8.41 19.58
N ILE A 3 0.43 -8.37 19.16
CA ILE A 3 -0.14 -7.21 18.47
C ILE A 3 -0.91 -6.38 19.50
N GLU A 4 -0.41 -5.21 19.82
CA GLU A 4 -1.11 -4.25 20.69
C GLU A 4 -2.26 -3.59 19.94
N ILE A 5 -3.35 -3.23 20.64
CA ILE A 5 -4.43 -2.44 20.06
C ILE A 5 -4.39 -1.06 20.70
N ILE A 6 -4.16 -0.04 19.88
CA ILE A 6 -4.07 1.35 20.32
C ILE A 6 -5.32 2.12 19.88
N ALA A 7 -5.72 3.13 20.66
CA ALA A 7 -6.78 4.04 20.25
C ALA A 7 -6.26 5.08 19.25
N ASN A 8 -7.13 5.54 18.35
CA ASN A 8 -6.84 6.72 17.52
C ASN A 8 -6.77 7.96 18.43
N GLN A 9 -5.70 8.74 18.32
CA GLN A 9 -5.41 9.90 19.18
C GLN A 9 -5.64 11.25 18.48
N PHE A 10 -5.83 11.23 17.17
CA PHE A 10 -6.03 12.39 16.33
C PHE A 10 -7.23 12.17 15.42
N GLU A 11 -7.65 13.22 14.70
CA GLU A 11 -8.72 13.12 13.72
C GLU A 11 -8.38 12.14 12.59
N THR A 12 -7.10 12.01 12.22
CA THR A 12 -6.63 11.06 11.20
C THR A 12 -5.76 9.96 11.82
N ARG A 13 -5.83 8.75 11.24
CA ARG A 13 -4.92 7.66 11.62
C ARG A 13 -3.47 8.01 11.29
N ALA A 14 -3.23 8.72 10.19
CA ALA A 14 -1.93 9.27 9.82
C ALA A 14 -1.26 10.07 10.95
N GLY A 15 -2.02 10.93 11.66
CA GLY A 15 -1.52 11.70 12.80
C GLY A 15 -1.12 10.80 13.98
N THR A 16 -1.96 9.81 14.30
CA THR A 16 -1.64 8.81 15.33
C THR A 16 -0.39 8.02 14.96
N LEU A 17 -0.28 7.55 13.72
CA LEU A 17 0.88 6.81 13.23
C LEU A 17 2.15 7.64 13.31
N LEU A 18 2.12 8.93 12.93
CA LEU A 18 3.29 9.81 13.00
C LEU A 18 3.77 10.00 14.45
N ARG A 19 2.84 10.14 15.40
CA ARG A 19 3.17 10.22 16.83
C ARG A 19 3.79 8.92 17.35
N TYR A 20 3.22 7.77 17.01
CA TYR A 20 3.75 6.48 17.45
C TYR A 20 5.09 6.16 16.79
N TYR A 21 5.22 6.43 15.50
CA TYR A 21 6.45 6.28 14.74
C TYR A 21 7.61 7.04 15.40
N THR A 22 7.42 8.34 15.63
CA THR A 22 8.46 9.18 16.26
C THR A 22 8.75 8.78 17.70
N GLY A 23 7.73 8.40 18.47
CA GLY A 23 7.89 7.94 19.86
C GLY A 23 8.61 6.60 20.00
N LEU A 24 8.44 5.69 19.05
CA LEU A 24 9.06 4.36 19.05
C LEU A 24 10.34 4.28 18.22
N LEU A 25 10.70 5.33 17.47
CA LEU A 25 11.78 5.32 16.47
C LEU A 25 13.11 4.78 17.03
N GLU A 26 13.62 5.36 18.11
CA GLU A 26 14.88 4.93 18.71
C GLU A 26 14.81 3.49 19.24
N SER A 27 13.70 3.13 19.88
CA SER A 27 13.51 1.78 20.43
C SER A 27 13.37 0.72 19.34
N SER A 28 12.85 1.10 18.17
CA SER A 28 12.60 0.19 17.03
C SER A 28 13.87 -0.23 16.28
N ARG A 29 15.02 0.37 16.59
CA ARG A 29 16.31 -0.05 16.01
C ARG A 29 16.76 -1.41 16.53
N ASP A 30 16.48 -1.68 17.80
CA ASP A 30 16.87 -2.92 18.48
C ASP A 30 15.66 -3.82 18.83
N ASN A 31 14.42 -3.34 18.63
CA ASN A 31 13.20 -4.07 18.95
C ASN A 31 12.18 -4.00 17.81
N HIS A 32 11.27 -4.98 17.77
CA HIS A 32 10.14 -4.99 16.86
C HIS A 32 8.84 -4.71 17.61
N PHE A 33 8.07 -3.74 17.14
CA PHE A 33 6.73 -3.45 17.68
C PHE A 33 5.69 -3.75 16.61
N ALA A 34 4.57 -4.34 17.02
CA ALA A 34 3.42 -4.47 16.15
C ALA A 34 2.15 -4.06 16.87
N PHE A 35 1.30 -3.32 16.17
CA PHE A 35 0.06 -2.81 16.72
C PHE A 35 -1.00 -2.64 15.64
N LYS A 36 -2.26 -2.51 16.07
CA LYS A 36 -3.41 -2.11 15.26
C LYS A 36 -4.04 -0.88 15.87
N ILE A 37 -4.65 -0.05 15.03
CA ILE A 37 -5.51 1.04 15.51
C ILE A 37 -6.92 0.46 15.69
N TYR A 38 -7.53 0.72 16.84
CA TYR A 38 -8.89 0.30 17.13
C TYR A 38 -9.87 0.87 16.09
N ASN A 39 -10.71 0.00 15.52
CA ASN A 39 -11.64 0.32 14.43
C ASN A 39 -10.97 0.94 13.20
N ASP A 40 -9.76 0.52 12.84
CA ASP A 40 -9.18 0.85 11.54
C ASP A 40 -10.04 0.28 10.39
N PRO A 41 -10.64 1.11 9.52
CA PRO A 41 -11.51 0.65 8.45
C PRO A 41 -10.79 -0.16 7.36
N PHE A 42 -9.47 -0.06 7.26
CA PHE A 42 -8.66 -0.88 6.34
C PHE A 42 -8.08 -2.12 7.01
N ASP A 43 -8.32 -2.31 8.32
CA ASP A 43 -7.83 -3.44 9.11
C ASP A 43 -6.30 -3.66 9.02
N ILE A 44 -5.52 -2.57 9.03
CA ILE A 44 -4.06 -2.62 8.84
C ILE A 44 -3.36 -3.06 10.13
N VAL A 45 -2.39 -3.95 9.96
CA VAL A 45 -1.38 -4.26 10.98
C VAL A 45 -0.16 -3.40 10.71
N TYR A 46 0.25 -2.63 11.72
CA TYR A 46 1.41 -1.77 11.67
C TYR A 46 2.59 -2.43 12.35
N VAL A 47 3.77 -2.34 11.74
CA VAL A 47 5.01 -2.92 12.26
C VAL A 47 6.11 -1.87 12.25
N MET A 48 6.72 -1.63 13.42
CA MET A 48 7.93 -0.84 13.57
C MET A 48 9.13 -1.76 13.69
N MET A 49 10.07 -1.63 12.76
CA MET A 49 11.29 -2.43 12.74
C MET A 49 12.42 -1.66 12.05
N ASN A 50 13.62 -1.74 12.61
CA ASN A 50 14.84 -1.13 12.05
C ASN A 50 14.69 0.37 11.75
N GLY A 51 13.97 1.10 12.60
CA GLY A 51 13.75 2.53 12.42
C GLY A 51 12.78 2.92 11.31
N LYS A 52 11.96 1.98 10.83
CA LYS A 52 10.94 2.18 9.79
C LYS A 52 9.56 1.73 10.28
N LEU A 53 8.53 2.36 9.74
CA LEU A 53 7.13 1.96 9.90
C LEU A 53 6.64 1.27 8.62
N PHE A 54 6.08 0.08 8.78
CA PHE A 54 5.44 -0.67 7.71
C PHE A 54 3.96 -0.91 8.04
N GLY A 55 3.15 -1.10 7.00
CA GLY A 55 1.76 -1.52 7.09
C GLY A 55 1.44 -2.67 6.14
N HIS A 56 0.49 -3.50 6.50
CA HIS A 56 -0.20 -4.39 5.57
C HIS A 56 -1.62 -4.66 6.06
N VAL A 57 -2.58 -4.73 5.13
CA VAL A 57 -3.95 -5.14 5.42
C VAL A 57 -3.93 -6.55 5.99
N TYR A 58 -4.67 -6.78 7.07
CA TYR A 58 -4.84 -8.13 7.61
C TYR A 58 -5.69 -8.96 6.65
N ILE A 59 -5.07 -9.96 6.02
CA ILE A 59 -5.76 -10.90 5.13
C ILE A 59 -5.77 -12.26 5.81
N LYS A 60 -6.96 -12.71 6.21
CA LYS A 60 -7.16 -14.04 6.77
C LYS A 60 -6.66 -15.09 5.78
N ASP A 61 -5.93 -16.08 6.29
CA ASP A 61 -5.41 -17.23 5.53
C ASP A 61 -4.37 -16.86 4.43
N CYS A 62 -3.82 -15.64 4.46
CA CYS A 62 -2.69 -15.23 3.63
C CYS A 62 -1.42 -15.09 4.47
N LYS A 63 -0.34 -15.77 4.06
CA LYS A 63 0.97 -15.60 4.70
C LYS A 63 1.57 -14.29 4.20
N VAL A 64 1.61 -13.29 5.07
CA VAL A 64 2.22 -11.99 4.76
C VAL A 64 3.72 -12.15 4.59
N ARG A 65 4.21 -11.91 3.38
CA ARG A 65 5.63 -11.93 2.99
C ARG A 65 6.20 -10.53 2.84
N LYS A 66 5.40 -9.61 2.31
CA LYS A 66 5.77 -8.20 2.09
C LYS A 66 4.92 -7.30 2.99
N SER A 67 5.54 -6.30 3.60
CA SER A 67 4.85 -5.17 4.23
C SER A 67 5.33 -3.90 3.55
N PHE A 68 4.48 -2.88 3.51
CA PHE A 68 4.69 -1.68 2.70
C PHE A 68 5.19 -0.54 3.59
N GLU A 69 6.27 0.14 3.21
CA GLU A 69 6.85 1.24 3.98
C GLU A 69 5.90 2.45 4.01
N LEU A 70 5.55 2.89 5.22
CA LEU A 70 4.74 4.09 5.44
C LEU A 70 5.60 5.29 5.85
N ALA A 71 6.71 5.03 6.54
CA ALA A 71 7.64 6.06 6.96
C ALA A 71 9.03 5.50 7.28
N SER A 72 10.04 6.34 7.06
CA SER A 72 11.40 6.18 7.59
C SER A 72 11.95 7.50 8.12
N SER A 73 13.13 7.47 8.73
CA SER A 73 13.65 8.61 9.54
C SER A 73 13.79 9.91 8.76
N LYS A 74 13.95 9.81 7.45
CA LYS A 74 14.03 10.95 6.52
C LYS A 74 12.82 11.09 5.62
N HIS A 75 11.91 10.11 5.64
CA HIS A 75 10.75 10.06 4.75
C HIS A 75 9.47 9.88 5.56
N THR A 76 8.93 10.99 6.08
CA THR A 76 7.64 11.03 6.80
C THR A 76 6.57 11.82 6.04
N GLU A 77 6.94 12.41 4.90
CA GLU A 77 6.10 13.25 4.06
C GLU A 77 4.85 12.54 3.57
N GLY A 78 4.88 11.22 3.35
CA GLY A 78 3.69 10.45 2.97
C GLY A 78 2.58 10.53 4.01
N LEU A 79 2.92 10.32 5.29
CA LEU A 79 1.98 10.47 6.40
C LEU A 79 1.55 11.93 6.59
N ILE A 80 2.48 12.89 6.51
CA ILE A 80 2.16 14.32 6.66
C ILE A 80 1.21 14.78 5.56
N ARG A 81 1.47 14.41 4.29
CA ARG A 81 0.61 14.71 3.15
C ARG A 81 -0.77 14.06 3.28
N SER A 82 -0.86 12.88 3.90
CA SER A 82 -2.16 12.24 4.16
C SER A 82 -2.97 12.99 5.23
N ILE A 83 -2.31 13.62 6.21
CA ILE A 83 -2.98 14.53 7.16
C ILE A 83 -3.47 15.79 6.44
N GLU A 84 -2.62 16.44 5.64
CA GLU A 84 -3.00 17.65 4.91
C GLU A 84 -4.09 17.39 3.86
N GLY A 85 -3.95 16.29 3.11
CA GLY A 85 -4.88 15.85 2.08
C GLY A 85 -6.23 15.42 2.64
N TYR A 86 -6.30 14.96 3.90
CA TYR A 86 -7.58 14.75 4.57
C TYR A 86 -8.39 16.04 4.70
N TYR A 87 -7.77 17.15 5.11
CA TYR A 87 -8.47 18.42 5.28
C TYR A 87 -8.70 19.15 3.97
N ASN A 88 -7.68 19.16 3.12
CA ASN A 88 -7.64 20.07 1.99
C ASN A 88 -7.71 19.33 0.66
N GLY A 89 -7.63 18.00 0.59
CA GLY A 89 -7.42 17.31 -0.69
C GLY A 89 -6.09 17.67 -1.36
N PHE A 90 -5.94 17.22 -2.60
CA PHE A 90 -4.74 17.36 -3.41
C PHE A 90 -5.02 18.20 -4.65
N GLU A 91 -4.16 19.20 -4.87
CA GLU A 91 -4.18 19.98 -6.11
C GLU A 91 -3.40 19.21 -7.19
N ILE A 92 -4.09 18.87 -8.27
CA ILE A 92 -3.50 18.29 -9.47
C ILE A 92 -3.39 19.38 -10.55
N HIS A 93 -2.73 19.07 -11.66
CA HIS A 93 -2.63 20.00 -12.79
C HIS A 93 -4.02 20.52 -13.23
N ASP A 94 -4.07 21.75 -13.73
CA ASP A 94 -5.27 22.45 -14.20
C ASP A 94 -6.27 22.90 -13.10
N ASP A 95 -5.76 23.36 -11.94
CA ASP A 95 -6.54 23.87 -10.79
C ASP A 95 -7.58 22.88 -10.24
N LYS A 96 -7.52 21.60 -10.64
CA LYS A 96 -8.43 20.57 -10.19
C LYS A 96 -7.97 20.05 -8.84
N ARG A 97 -8.92 19.92 -7.90
CA ARG A 97 -8.67 19.46 -6.55
C ARG A 97 -9.37 18.13 -6.30
N LEU A 98 -8.63 17.12 -5.90
CA LEU A 98 -9.15 15.79 -5.57
C LEU A 98 -9.22 15.63 -4.06
N SER A 99 -10.29 15.02 -3.55
CA SER A 99 -10.31 14.55 -2.17
C SER A 99 -9.24 13.46 -1.96
N ILE A 100 -8.87 13.16 -0.71
CA ILE A 100 -7.95 12.06 -0.43
C ILE A 100 -8.49 10.69 -0.91
N SER A 101 -9.81 10.49 -0.85
CA SER A 101 -10.46 9.29 -1.38
C SER A 101 -10.35 9.21 -2.90
N ASP A 102 -10.60 10.31 -3.61
CA ASP A 102 -10.50 10.34 -5.07
C ASP A 102 -9.06 10.27 -5.56
N MET A 103 -8.11 10.80 -4.80
CA MET A 103 -6.68 10.60 -5.05
C MET A 103 -6.33 9.12 -4.94
N MET A 104 -6.75 8.44 -3.87
CA MET A 104 -6.54 6.99 -3.73
C MET A 104 -7.23 6.21 -4.85
N ALA A 105 -8.47 6.57 -5.22
CA ALA A 105 -9.21 5.93 -6.30
C ALA A 105 -8.49 6.08 -7.65
N SER A 106 -7.96 7.27 -7.95
CA SER A 106 -7.23 7.53 -9.20
C SER A 106 -5.96 6.69 -9.28
N GLN A 107 -5.17 6.63 -8.20
CA GLN A 107 -3.97 5.80 -8.11
C GLN A 107 -4.30 4.29 -8.21
N LEU A 108 -5.43 3.85 -7.65
CA LEU A 108 -5.80 2.44 -7.60
C LEU A 108 -6.49 1.92 -8.88
N PHE A 109 -7.28 2.77 -9.55
CA PHE A 109 -8.18 2.36 -10.63
C PHE A 109 -7.92 3.03 -11.98
N GLU A 110 -7.18 4.14 -12.02
CA GLU A 110 -6.96 4.93 -13.24
C GLU A 110 -5.49 4.96 -13.68
N ASP A 111 -4.56 4.51 -12.85
CA ASP A 111 -3.14 4.43 -13.20
C ASP A 111 -2.85 3.20 -14.09
N GLU A 112 -2.71 3.44 -15.40
CA GLU A 112 -2.37 2.42 -16.38
C GLU A 112 -0.95 1.83 -16.18
N TYR A 113 -0.01 2.62 -15.65
CA TYR A 113 1.34 2.13 -15.36
C TYR A 113 1.33 1.17 -14.18
N PHE A 114 0.50 1.44 -13.16
CA PHE A 114 0.31 0.52 -12.05
C PHE A 114 -0.31 -0.80 -12.50
N MET A 115 -1.33 -0.76 -13.37
CA MET A 115 -1.94 -1.96 -13.94
C MET A 115 -0.95 -2.78 -14.78
N TYR A 116 -0.18 -2.11 -15.63
CA TYR A 116 0.88 -2.75 -16.40
C TYR A 116 1.97 -3.38 -15.50
N GLY A 117 2.33 -2.71 -14.41
CA GLY A 117 3.25 -3.23 -13.41
C GLY A 117 2.71 -4.50 -12.74
N LEU A 118 1.43 -4.51 -12.35
CA LEU A 118 0.78 -5.70 -11.77
C LEU A 118 0.74 -6.88 -12.75
N GLN A 119 0.56 -6.62 -14.04
CA GLN A 119 0.64 -7.66 -15.07
C GLN A 119 2.06 -8.25 -15.10
N THR A 120 3.07 -7.39 -15.18
CA THR A 120 4.50 -7.78 -15.25
C THR A 120 4.92 -8.54 -13.99
N PHE A 121 4.37 -8.17 -12.84
CA PHE A 121 4.59 -8.87 -11.57
C PHE A 121 4.20 -10.36 -11.66
N SER A 122 3.07 -10.69 -12.31
CA SER A 122 2.67 -12.09 -12.54
C SER A 122 3.54 -12.82 -13.56
N GLU A 123 4.03 -12.12 -14.59
CA GLU A 123 4.86 -12.71 -15.64
C GLU A 123 6.28 -13.06 -15.12
N SER A 124 6.75 -12.35 -14.09
CA SER A 124 8.05 -12.57 -13.46
C SER A 124 8.05 -13.62 -12.33
N ASN A 125 6.92 -14.30 -12.07
CA ASN A 125 6.72 -15.21 -10.94
C ASN A 125 7.13 -14.62 -9.58
N ASN A 126 7.08 -13.29 -9.41
CA ASN A 126 7.47 -12.63 -8.15
C ASN A 126 8.87 -13.07 -7.65
N THR A 127 9.76 -13.46 -8.57
CA THR A 127 11.01 -14.13 -8.22
C THR A 127 11.98 -13.12 -7.61
N ASP A 128 12.39 -13.36 -6.37
CA ASP A 128 13.33 -12.51 -5.65
C ASP A 128 14.74 -12.62 -6.25
N MET A 129 15.51 -11.53 -6.23
CA MET A 129 16.82 -11.34 -6.86
C MET A 129 17.80 -12.51 -6.64
N PHE A 130 17.72 -13.17 -5.49
CA PHE A 130 18.61 -14.25 -5.10
C PHE A 130 18.44 -15.55 -5.90
N THR A 131 17.25 -15.77 -6.48
CA THR A 131 16.96 -16.98 -7.26
C THR A 131 17.53 -16.91 -8.68
N TYR A 132 17.60 -15.71 -9.26
CA TYR A 132 18.12 -15.52 -10.62
C TYR A 132 19.65 -15.46 -10.71
N ILE A 133 20.35 -15.07 -9.64
CA ILE A 133 21.83 -15.09 -9.61
C ILE A 133 22.39 -16.52 -9.72
N GLU A 134 21.63 -17.53 -9.31
CA GLU A 134 22.00 -18.95 -9.51
C GLU A 134 21.77 -19.44 -10.95
N SER A 135 20.84 -18.82 -11.69
CA SER A 135 20.51 -19.19 -13.07
C SER A 135 21.07 -18.15 -14.05
N SER A 136 22.26 -18.42 -14.60
CA SER A 136 22.97 -17.63 -15.61
C SER A 136 22.12 -17.09 -16.77
N LEU A 137 21.41 -15.97 -16.58
CA LEU A 137 20.53 -15.30 -17.56
C LEU A 137 20.87 -13.80 -17.68
N ASN A 138 20.50 -13.23 -18.85
CA ASN A 138 20.93 -11.92 -19.35
C ASN A 138 20.54 -10.74 -18.44
N VAL A 139 21.50 -9.85 -18.19
CA VAL A 139 21.44 -8.75 -17.21
C VAL A 139 20.43 -7.65 -17.58
N GLU A 140 20.16 -7.41 -18.87
CA GLU A 140 19.27 -6.31 -19.34
C GLU A 140 17.78 -6.61 -19.14
N GLU A 141 17.33 -7.86 -19.35
CA GLU A 141 15.96 -8.28 -19.03
C GLU A 141 15.73 -8.30 -17.50
N LEU A 142 16.81 -8.52 -16.73
CA LEU A 142 16.83 -8.55 -15.27
C LEU A 142 16.61 -7.17 -14.64
N GLU A 143 17.19 -6.11 -15.19
CA GLU A 143 17.04 -4.73 -14.69
C GLU A 143 15.60 -4.20 -14.90
N GLY A 144 14.97 -4.53 -16.03
CA GLY A 144 13.60 -4.11 -16.35
C GLY A 144 12.54 -4.69 -15.41
N VAL A 145 12.65 -5.98 -15.07
CA VAL A 145 11.74 -6.67 -14.14
C VAL A 145 11.88 -6.14 -12.71
N GLN A 146 13.11 -5.84 -12.27
CA GLN A 146 13.35 -5.27 -10.93
C GLN A 146 12.80 -3.85 -10.79
N SER A 147 12.99 -3.00 -11.81
CA SER A 147 12.39 -1.67 -11.82
C SER A 147 10.88 -1.76 -11.71
N SER A 148 10.24 -2.60 -12.54
CA SER A 148 8.79 -2.73 -12.54
C SER A 148 8.22 -3.26 -11.22
N ASN A 149 8.85 -4.27 -10.60
CA ASN A 149 8.42 -4.78 -9.29
C ASN A 149 8.61 -3.75 -8.17
N ALA A 150 9.70 -2.95 -8.21
CA ALA A 150 9.90 -1.86 -7.27
C ALA A 150 8.83 -0.76 -7.44
N ASP A 151 8.46 -0.45 -8.69
CA ASP A 151 7.42 0.53 -9.01
C ASP A 151 6.04 0.07 -8.52
N VAL A 152 5.70 -1.22 -8.65
CA VAL A 152 4.45 -1.79 -8.09
C VAL A 152 4.41 -1.65 -6.56
N ILE A 153 5.50 -1.99 -5.88
CA ILE A 153 5.57 -1.88 -4.42
C ILE A 153 5.48 -0.41 -3.99
N GLY A 154 6.18 0.50 -4.67
CA GLY A 154 6.10 1.94 -4.40
C GLY A 154 4.70 2.51 -4.60
N ASN A 155 3.99 2.09 -5.65
CA ASN A 155 2.59 2.47 -5.86
C ASN A 155 1.69 1.97 -4.74
N ILE A 156 1.87 0.72 -4.30
CA ILE A 156 1.12 0.19 -3.16
C ILE A 156 1.46 0.96 -1.87
N GLU A 157 2.73 1.30 -1.62
CA GLU A 157 3.12 2.14 -0.48
C GLU A 157 2.40 3.49 -0.47
N ILE A 158 2.26 4.15 -1.62
CA ILE A 158 1.48 5.39 -1.77
C ILE A 158 0.00 5.13 -1.42
N LEU A 159 -0.60 4.05 -1.92
CA LEU A 159 -1.99 3.69 -1.58
C LEU A 159 -2.18 3.48 -0.08
N TYR A 160 -1.24 2.81 0.58
CA TYR A 160 -1.27 2.61 2.02
C TYR A 160 -1.12 3.93 2.79
N GLN A 161 -0.24 4.82 2.34
CA GLN A 161 -0.08 6.14 2.95
C GLN A 161 -1.41 6.93 2.85
N LEU A 162 -2.01 7.02 1.66
CA LEU A 162 -3.31 7.67 1.44
C LEU A 162 -4.41 7.06 2.32
N ALA A 163 -4.47 5.73 2.41
CA ALA A 163 -5.44 5.01 3.25
C ALA A 163 -5.38 5.42 4.73
N THR A 164 -4.22 5.85 5.24
CA THR A 164 -4.09 6.33 6.64
C THR A 164 -4.81 7.67 6.89
N GLY A 165 -5.12 8.43 5.85
CA GLY A 165 -5.84 9.71 5.95
C GLY A 165 -7.35 9.61 5.73
N ILE A 166 -7.90 8.46 5.31
CA ILE A 166 -9.33 8.32 4.98
C ILE A 166 -10.12 7.77 6.18
N ASN A 167 -10.97 8.57 6.82
CA ASN A 167 -11.68 8.13 8.02
C ASN A 167 -12.81 7.13 7.76
N GLU A 168 -13.63 7.38 6.73
CA GLU A 168 -14.78 6.54 6.36
C GLU A 168 -14.66 6.18 4.87
N PRO A 169 -13.79 5.22 4.51
CA PRO A 169 -13.55 4.87 3.11
C PRO A 169 -14.76 4.20 2.49
N ALA A 170 -14.96 4.45 1.19
CA ALA A 170 -15.88 3.64 0.39
C ALA A 170 -15.42 2.17 0.39
N SER A 171 -16.36 1.24 0.34
CA SER A 171 -16.07 -0.20 0.36
C SER A 171 -15.12 -0.63 -0.75
N GLU A 172 -15.17 0.06 -1.87
CA GLU A 172 -14.38 -0.16 -3.07
C GLU A 172 -12.89 0.11 -2.84
N LEU A 173 -12.56 1.14 -2.05
CA LEU A 173 -11.16 1.44 -1.70
C LEU A 173 -10.60 0.40 -0.74
N VAL A 174 -11.40 -0.06 0.22
CA VAL A 174 -11.02 -1.10 1.19
C VAL A 174 -10.77 -2.43 0.47
N GLU A 175 -11.73 -2.88 -0.35
CA GLU A 175 -11.61 -4.13 -1.09
C GLU A 175 -10.53 -4.04 -2.16
N GLY A 176 -10.40 -2.91 -2.87
CA GLY A 176 -9.36 -2.72 -3.88
C GLY A 176 -7.95 -2.80 -3.29
N LEU A 177 -7.69 -2.12 -2.16
CA LEU A 177 -6.40 -2.21 -1.46
C LEU A 177 -6.09 -3.64 -1.01
N LYS A 178 -7.11 -4.35 -0.53
CA LYS A 178 -7.00 -5.75 -0.10
C LYS A 178 -6.69 -6.69 -1.27
N TRP A 179 -7.31 -6.49 -2.43
CA TRP A 179 -7.07 -7.29 -3.63
C TRP A 179 -5.64 -7.12 -4.16
N VAL A 180 -5.18 -5.88 -4.32
CA VAL A 180 -3.79 -5.64 -4.78
C VAL A 180 -2.77 -6.15 -3.76
N THR A 181 -3.05 -5.97 -2.47
CA THR A 181 -2.21 -6.53 -1.41
C THR A 181 -2.14 -8.04 -1.52
N LYS A 182 -3.28 -8.73 -1.60
CA LYS A 182 -3.35 -10.19 -1.68
C LYS A 182 -2.55 -10.72 -2.86
N PHE A 183 -2.69 -10.07 -4.02
CA PHE A 183 -2.01 -10.46 -5.24
C PHE A 183 -0.48 -10.41 -5.09
N VAL A 184 0.07 -9.33 -4.53
CA VAL A 184 1.54 -9.22 -4.38
C VAL A 184 2.11 -10.08 -3.24
N GLN A 185 1.28 -10.60 -2.34
CA GLN A 185 1.70 -11.60 -1.36
C GLN A 185 1.87 -12.99 -1.97
N ASP A 186 1.20 -13.29 -3.09
CA ASP A 186 1.29 -14.59 -3.74
C ASP A 186 2.57 -14.71 -4.57
N GLU A 187 3.41 -15.68 -4.21
CA GLU A 187 4.65 -16.01 -4.91
C GLU A 187 4.40 -16.60 -6.29
N ASN A 188 3.26 -17.26 -6.45
CA ASN A 188 2.94 -18.01 -7.66
C ASN A 188 1.79 -17.35 -8.42
N ALA A 189 1.58 -16.04 -8.21
CA ALA A 189 0.57 -15.27 -8.92
C ALA A 189 0.78 -15.44 -10.43
N THR A 190 -0.21 -16.02 -11.09
CA THR A 190 -0.17 -16.29 -12.52
C THR A 190 -0.83 -15.17 -13.33
N GLN A 191 -0.67 -15.21 -14.65
CA GLN A 191 -1.37 -14.30 -15.54
C GLN A 191 -2.91 -14.43 -15.44
N ASP A 192 -3.42 -15.62 -15.09
CA ASP A 192 -4.85 -15.81 -14.88
C ASP A 192 -5.31 -15.18 -13.56
N ASP A 193 -4.48 -15.19 -12.51
CA ASP A 193 -4.73 -14.45 -11.27
C ASP A 193 -4.74 -12.94 -11.52
N TYR A 194 -3.83 -12.43 -12.38
CA TYR A 194 -3.84 -11.03 -12.80
C TYR A 194 -5.15 -10.66 -13.51
N LYS A 195 -5.62 -11.47 -14.47
CA LYS A 195 -6.91 -11.21 -15.16
C LYS A 195 -8.09 -11.19 -14.19
N VAL A 196 -8.06 -12.04 -13.15
CA VAL A 196 -9.07 -12.03 -12.09
C VAL A 196 -9.00 -10.72 -11.29
N LEU A 197 -7.80 -10.28 -10.92
CA LEU A 197 -7.56 -9.00 -10.25
C LEU A 197 -8.04 -7.81 -11.09
N GLU A 198 -7.62 -7.74 -12.35
CA GLU A 198 -7.97 -6.66 -13.29
C GLU A 198 -9.49 -6.52 -13.44
N ARG A 199 -10.19 -7.64 -13.63
CA ARG A 199 -11.66 -7.63 -13.69
C ARG A 199 -12.27 -7.13 -12.37
N LYS A 200 -11.74 -7.56 -11.23
CA LYS A 200 -12.24 -7.13 -9.92
C LYS A 200 -12.02 -5.64 -9.69
N LEU A 201 -10.83 -5.12 -10.01
CA LEU A 201 -10.55 -3.68 -9.93
C LEU A 201 -11.44 -2.89 -10.89
N SER A 202 -11.74 -3.41 -12.08
CA SER A 202 -12.66 -2.79 -13.04
C SER A 202 -14.10 -2.71 -12.50
N GLU A 203 -14.60 -3.79 -11.89
CA GLU A 203 -15.92 -3.82 -11.24
C GLU A 203 -16.00 -2.80 -10.09
N LEU A 204 -14.94 -2.72 -9.26
CA LEU A 204 -14.85 -1.76 -8.15
C LEU A 204 -14.76 -0.31 -8.66
N LYS A 205 -14.01 -0.07 -9.74
CA LYS A 205 -13.92 1.23 -10.42
C LYS A 205 -15.31 1.68 -10.87
N GLU A 206 -16.03 0.83 -11.59
CA GLU A 206 -17.39 1.15 -12.06
C GLU A 206 -18.32 1.47 -10.88
N SER A 207 -18.28 0.67 -9.81
CA SER A 207 -19.06 0.92 -8.59
C SER A 207 -18.73 2.28 -7.97
N TYR A 208 -17.45 2.55 -7.70
CA TYR A 208 -16.98 3.78 -7.06
C TYR A 208 -17.39 5.04 -7.84
N TYR A 209 -17.18 5.04 -9.16
CA TYR A 209 -17.49 6.20 -10.01
C TYR A 209 -18.95 6.28 -10.45
N SER A 210 -19.74 5.22 -10.28
CA SER A 210 -21.20 5.27 -10.53
C SER A 210 -21.97 5.95 -9.40
N VAL A 211 -21.50 5.80 -8.16
CA VAL A 211 -22.05 6.47 -6.98
C VAL A 211 -21.56 7.93 -6.89
N SER A 212 -20.42 8.23 -7.51
CA SER A 212 -19.78 9.56 -7.51
C SER A 212 -20.17 10.47 -8.69
N LYS A 213 -21.12 10.05 -9.53
CA LYS A 213 -21.73 10.84 -10.62
C LYS A 213 -23.14 11.29 -10.25
#